data_AF-A0A4Q4U669-F1
#
_entry.id   AF-A0A4Q4U669-F1
#
_cell.length_a   1.000
_cell.length_b   1.000
_cell.length_c   1.000
_cell.angle_alpha   90.00
_cell.angle_beta   90.00
_cell.angle_gamma   90.00
#
_symmetry.space_group_name_H-M   'P 1'
#
loop_
_entity.id
_entity.type
_entity.pdbx_description
1 polymer ?
#
loop_
_entity_poly.entity_id
_entity_poly.type
_entity_poly.pdbx_seq_one_letter_code
_entity_poly.pdbx_strand_id
1 'polypeptide(L)'
;MADVACAPSPERADMLPAWINPDLDRIMVVRAAEGSFRSWAESLVDLPAGSLFARITGVTVGGPATYSSVQAGRDLHVELHSNLLYINHSCAPTLEFDMERMEVRVAHGRDLKKGDVLTFFYPSTEWTMAQPFECWCGAGEGKCLGRVEGAAKLGSEKLRGHRLNRHIREMLKENEAGLSRGWGIVSDMLTHNAI
;
A
#
# COMPACT_ATOMS: atom_id res chain seq x y z
N MET A 1 -47.43 -12.69 9.23
CA MET A 1 -46.54 -13.65 8.54
C MET A 1 -45.24 -12.91 8.32
N ALA A 2 -44.25 -13.15 9.17
CA ALA A 2 -42.98 -12.42 9.13
C ALA A 2 -42.03 -13.12 8.17
N ASP A 3 -41.40 -12.34 7.31
CA ASP A 3 -40.45 -12.75 6.30
C ASP A 3 -39.33 -13.62 6.88
N VAL A 4 -39.27 -14.87 6.42
CA VAL A 4 -38.11 -15.72 6.60
C VAL A 4 -37.02 -15.16 5.69
N ALA A 5 -36.16 -14.30 6.24
CA ALA A 5 -34.88 -13.98 5.62
C ALA A 5 -34.09 -15.29 5.48
N CYS A 6 -34.17 -15.90 4.30
CA CYS A 6 -33.41 -17.08 3.97
C CYS A 6 -31.95 -16.64 3.80
N ALA A 7 -31.17 -16.70 4.89
CA ALA A 7 -29.73 -16.58 4.78
C ALA A 7 -29.26 -17.65 3.78
N PRO A 8 -28.48 -17.29 2.75
CA PRO A 8 -27.99 -18.28 1.79
C PRO A 8 -27.15 -19.34 2.53
N SER A 9 -27.28 -20.59 2.11
CA SER A 9 -26.43 -21.68 2.62
C SER A 9 -24.95 -21.36 2.32
N PRO A 10 -24.00 -21.79 3.16
CA PRO A 10 -22.56 -21.58 2.94
C PRO A 10 -22.10 -21.96 1.52
N GLU A 11 -22.63 -23.07 0.99
CA GLU A 11 -22.37 -23.55 -0.38
C GLU A 11 -22.77 -22.56 -1.50
N ARG A 12 -23.76 -21.69 -1.26
CA ARG A 12 -24.17 -20.66 -2.23
C ARG A 12 -23.32 -19.39 -2.12
N ALA A 13 -22.76 -19.09 -0.95
CA ALA A 13 -21.79 -18.00 -0.81
C ALA A 13 -20.52 -18.29 -1.61
N ASP A 14 -20.15 -19.57 -1.74
CA ASP A 14 -18.99 -20.02 -2.49
C ASP A 14 -19.07 -19.78 -4.01
N MET A 15 -20.26 -19.49 -4.53
CA MET A 15 -20.48 -19.18 -5.95
C MET A 15 -20.08 -17.75 -6.31
N LEU A 16 -19.98 -16.84 -5.33
CA LEU A 16 -19.47 -15.50 -5.57
C LEU A 16 -17.93 -15.54 -5.59
N PRO A 17 -17.29 -14.75 -6.46
CA PRO A 17 -15.86 -14.57 -6.36
C PRO A 17 -15.45 -14.09 -4.97
N ALA A 18 -14.43 -14.71 -4.39
CA ALA A 18 -13.99 -14.49 -3.01
C ALA A 18 -13.61 -13.02 -2.71
N TRP A 19 -13.33 -12.22 -3.73
CA TRP A 19 -12.98 -10.80 -3.60
C TRP A 19 -14.17 -9.83 -3.46
N ILE A 20 -15.42 -10.29 -3.67
CA ILE A 20 -16.62 -9.44 -3.55
C ILE A 20 -16.99 -9.20 -2.07
N ASN A 21 -16.89 -10.25 -1.25
CA ASN A 21 -17.00 -10.22 0.20
C ASN A 21 -15.78 -10.99 0.73
N PRO A 22 -14.69 -10.30 1.09
CA PRO A 22 -13.35 -10.89 1.15
C PRO A 22 -13.28 -12.07 2.12
N ASP A 23 -13.40 -13.27 1.56
CA ASP A 23 -12.97 -14.50 2.19
C ASP A 23 -11.48 -14.67 1.85
N LEU A 24 -10.66 -13.98 2.65
CA LEU A 24 -9.22 -13.92 2.40
C LEU A 24 -8.58 -15.31 2.42
N ASP A 25 -9.11 -16.24 3.20
CA ASP A 25 -8.55 -17.60 3.34
C ASP A 25 -8.66 -18.42 2.04
N ARG A 26 -9.53 -18.01 1.11
CA ARG A 26 -9.63 -18.62 -0.23
C ARG A 26 -8.66 -18.04 -1.26
N ILE A 27 -8.11 -16.86 -1.02
CA ILE A 27 -7.31 -16.12 -2.01
C ILE A 27 -5.87 -15.85 -1.54
N MET A 28 -5.60 -15.98 -0.25
CA MET A 28 -4.27 -15.83 0.33
C MET A 28 -4.04 -16.78 1.49
N VAL A 29 -2.77 -17.02 1.79
CA VAL A 29 -2.34 -17.72 2.99
C VAL A 29 -1.21 -16.95 3.66
N VAL A 30 -1.26 -16.84 4.98
CA VAL A 30 -0.17 -16.28 5.78
C VAL A 30 0.80 -17.40 6.14
N ARG A 31 2.08 -17.18 5.83
CA ARG A 31 3.19 -18.02 6.28
C ARG A 31 3.79 -17.37 7.52
N ALA A 32 3.65 -18.05 8.66
CA ALA A 32 4.28 -17.63 9.90
C ALA A 32 5.77 -18.00 9.87
N ALA A 33 6.61 -17.09 10.35
CA ALA A 33 8.03 -17.35 10.55
C ALA A 33 8.49 -16.86 11.92
N GLU A 34 9.49 -17.53 12.48
CA GLU A 34 10.06 -17.12 13.76
C GLU A 34 10.84 -15.81 13.65
N GLY A 35 10.62 -14.93 14.63
CA GLY A 35 11.21 -13.61 14.73
C GLY A 35 10.27 -12.49 14.26
N SER A 36 10.62 -11.26 14.59
CA SER A 36 9.81 -10.08 14.28
C SER A 36 9.82 -9.79 12.78
N PHE A 37 8.65 -9.43 12.23
CA PHE A 37 8.47 -8.95 10.85
C PHE A 37 8.92 -9.93 9.76
N ARG A 38 8.85 -11.24 10.06
CA ARG A 38 9.27 -12.30 9.12
C ARG A 38 8.13 -13.07 8.49
N SER A 39 6.92 -12.95 9.00
CA SER A 39 5.73 -13.55 8.38
C SER A 39 5.39 -12.83 7.07
N TRP A 40 4.87 -13.55 6.09
CA TRP A 40 4.45 -13.00 4.80
C TRP A 40 3.17 -13.65 4.31
N ALA A 41 2.53 -13.04 3.31
CA ALA A 41 1.38 -13.63 2.63
C ALA A 41 1.72 -14.12 1.21
N GLU A 42 1.07 -15.19 0.77
CA GLU A 42 1.18 -15.75 -0.58
C GLU A 42 -0.20 -15.80 -1.25
N SER A 43 -0.25 -15.61 -2.57
CA SER A 43 -1.48 -15.76 -3.35
C SER A 43 -1.88 -17.23 -3.46
N LEU A 44 -3.18 -17.52 -3.34
CA LEU A 44 -3.75 -18.84 -3.65
C LEU A 44 -4.41 -18.88 -5.04
N VAL A 45 -4.44 -17.76 -5.76
CA VAL A 45 -5.15 -17.59 -7.03
C VAL A 45 -4.28 -16.94 -8.11
N ASP A 46 -4.65 -17.19 -9.36
CA ASP A 46 -4.15 -16.43 -10.51
C ASP A 46 -5.13 -15.29 -10.82
N LEU A 47 -4.61 -14.07 -11.04
CA LEU A 47 -5.42 -12.92 -11.41
C LEU A 47 -4.69 -12.04 -12.42
N PRO A 48 -5.36 -11.55 -13.49
CA PRO A 48 -4.76 -10.60 -14.41
C PRO A 48 -4.33 -9.28 -13.75
N ALA A 49 -3.33 -8.62 -14.33
CA ALA A 49 -2.91 -7.28 -13.93
C ALA A 49 -4.11 -6.32 -13.79
N GLY A 50 -4.15 -5.54 -12.71
CA GLY A 50 -5.24 -4.59 -12.45
C GLY A 50 -6.57 -5.23 -12.03
N SER A 51 -6.64 -6.53 -11.75
CA SER A 51 -7.85 -7.13 -11.16
C SER A 51 -8.05 -6.69 -9.72
N LEU A 52 -9.29 -6.71 -9.23
CA LEU A 52 -9.57 -6.59 -7.80
C LEU A 52 -9.07 -7.86 -7.10
N PHE A 53 -8.18 -7.71 -6.12
CA PHE A 53 -7.70 -8.81 -5.29
C PHE A 53 -8.60 -8.98 -4.06
N ALA A 54 -8.82 -7.89 -3.31
CA ALA A 54 -9.70 -7.89 -2.14
C ALA A 54 -10.23 -6.49 -1.85
N ARG A 55 -11.36 -6.38 -1.18
CA ARG A 55 -11.79 -5.13 -0.52
C ARG A 55 -11.12 -5.02 0.85
N ILE A 56 -10.76 -3.81 1.25
CA ILE A 56 -10.27 -3.51 2.59
C ILE A 56 -11.49 -3.21 3.46
N THR A 57 -11.84 -4.15 4.34
CA THR A 57 -13.01 -4.07 5.21
C THR A 57 -12.64 -4.35 6.66
N GLY A 58 -13.49 -3.96 7.61
CA GLY A 58 -13.28 -4.27 9.03
C GLY A 58 -12.06 -3.57 9.62
N VAL A 59 -11.82 -2.30 9.26
CA VAL A 59 -10.68 -1.51 9.77
C VAL A 59 -11.08 -0.66 10.98
N THR A 60 -10.10 -0.28 11.81
CA THR A 60 -10.25 0.85 12.73
C THR A 60 -9.72 2.12 12.07
N VAL A 61 -10.50 3.20 12.14
CA VAL A 61 -10.16 4.49 11.52
C VAL A 61 -9.56 5.43 12.55
N GLY A 62 -8.44 6.06 12.21
CA GLY A 62 -7.72 7.00 13.06
C GLY A 62 -6.68 6.34 13.98
N GLY A 63 -6.08 7.15 14.85
CA GLY A 63 -4.94 6.77 15.67
C GLY A 63 -3.60 7.24 15.10
N PRO A 64 -2.50 7.10 15.87
CA PRO A 64 -1.16 7.45 15.38
C PRO A 64 -0.71 6.48 14.28
N ALA A 65 0.27 6.90 13.48
CA ALA A 65 0.99 6.00 12.59
C ALA A 65 1.72 4.93 13.43
N THR A 66 1.58 3.66 13.07
CA THR A 66 2.19 2.52 13.74
C THR A 66 2.87 1.64 12.69
N TYR A 67 3.51 0.55 13.10
CA TYR A 67 4.08 -0.40 12.15
C TYR A 67 3.01 -1.20 11.38
N SER A 68 1.78 -1.26 11.90
CA SER A 68 0.67 -2.04 11.36
C SER A 68 -0.43 -1.21 10.70
N SER A 69 -0.40 0.12 10.87
CA SER A 69 -1.35 1.00 10.22
C SER A 69 -0.95 1.35 8.80
N VAL A 70 -1.96 1.73 8.00
CA VAL A 70 -1.80 2.19 6.63
C VAL A 70 -2.35 3.61 6.52
N GLN A 71 -1.57 4.53 5.96
CA GLN A 71 -2.02 5.89 5.71
C GLN A 71 -3.07 5.90 4.59
N ALA A 72 -4.28 6.35 4.92
CA ALA A 72 -5.43 6.42 4.01
C ALA A 72 -5.80 7.86 3.62
N GLY A 73 -5.09 8.85 4.16
CA GLY A 73 -5.24 10.26 3.86
C GLY A 73 -4.10 11.09 4.48
N ARG A 74 -4.08 12.40 4.23
CA ARG A 74 -3.00 13.29 4.71
C ARG A 74 -2.71 13.13 6.21
N ASP A 75 -3.76 13.16 7.01
CA ASP A 75 -3.68 13.08 8.47
C ASP A 75 -4.52 11.89 9.01
N LEU A 76 -4.65 10.83 8.20
CA LEU A 76 -5.51 9.68 8.48
C LEU A 76 -4.77 8.37 8.27
N HIS A 77 -4.80 7.51 9.28
CA HIS A 77 -4.37 6.11 9.21
C HIS A 77 -5.52 5.17 9.54
N VAL A 78 -5.41 3.94 9.05
CA VAL A 78 -6.32 2.84 9.39
C VAL A 78 -5.54 1.63 9.88
N GLU A 79 -6.05 0.93 10.89
CA GLU A 79 -5.52 -0.37 11.32
C GLU A 79 -6.26 -1.49 10.61
N LEU A 80 -5.50 -2.43 10.04
CA LEU A 80 -6.04 -3.60 9.34
C LEU A 80 -6.27 -4.74 10.33
N HIS A 81 -7.52 -5.21 10.45
CA HIS A 81 -7.87 -6.38 11.28
C HIS A 81 -8.02 -7.66 10.45
N SER A 82 -7.21 -7.81 9.42
CA SER A 82 -7.29 -8.92 8.46
C SER A 82 -5.92 -9.40 8.03
N ASN A 83 -5.86 -10.53 7.31
CA ASN A 83 -4.61 -11.09 6.79
C ASN A 83 -3.87 -10.15 5.82
N LEU A 84 -4.53 -9.10 5.31
CA LEU A 84 -3.87 -8.04 4.52
C LEU A 84 -2.72 -7.35 5.27
N LEU A 85 -2.72 -7.40 6.61
CA LEU A 85 -1.62 -6.93 7.46
C LEU A 85 -0.26 -7.58 7.12
N TYR A 86 -0.27 -8.82 6.61
CA TYR A 86 0.94 -9.57 6.29
C TYR A 86 1.46 -9.35 4.86
N ILE A 87 0.88 -8.40 4.12
CA ILE A 87 1.36 -8.01 2.79
C ILE A 87 2.53 -7.03 2.98
N ASN A 88 3.74 -7.55 2.82
CA ASN A 88 4.98 -6.83 3.07
C ASN A 88 5.37 -5.87 1.94
N HIS A 89 6.42 -5.09 2.18
CA HIS A 89 6.97 -4.18 1.18
C HIS A 89 7.67 -4.90 0.02
N SER A 90 7.47 -4.41 -1.21
CA SER A 90 8.40 -4.63 -2.31
C SER A 90 8.53 -3.40 -3.21
N CYS A 91 9.75 -3.15 -3.70
CA CYS A 91 10.02 -2.15 -4.75
C CYS A 91 9.58 -2.62 -6.15
N ALA A 92 9.23 -3.90 -6.30
CA ALA A 92 8.60 -4.48 -7.48
C ALA A 92 7.35 -5.26 -7.04
N PRO A 93 6.28 -4.56 -6.62
CA PRO A 93 5.17 -5.17 -5.90
C PRO A 93 4.29 -6.04 -6.79
N THR A 94 3.57 -6.97 -6.16
CA THR A 94 2.54 -7.78 -6.80
C THR A 94 1.14 -7.17 -6.66
N LEU A 95 0.94 -6.29 -5.68
CA LEU A 95 -0.32 -5.64 -5.36
C LEU A 95 -0.18 -4.12 -5.21
N GLU A 96 -1.31 -3.43 -5.33
CA GLU A 96 -1.50 -1.99 -5.13
C GLU A 96 -2.61 -1.76 -4.12
N PHE A 97 -2.33 -0.99 -3.08
CA PHE A 97 -3.34 -0.54 -2.12
C PHE A 97 -3.94 0.77 -2.64
N ASP A 98 -5.23 0.73 -2.98
CA ASP A 98 -6.05 1.87 -3.38
C ASP A 98 -6.93 2.28 -2.19
N MET A 99 -6.42 3.21 -1.39
CA MET A 99 -7.06 3.69 -0.17
C MET A 99 -8.23 4.64 -0.46
N GLU A 100 -8.29 5.24 -1.65
CA GLU A 100 -9.46 6.03 -2.08
C GLU A 100 -10.69 5.14 -2.28
N ARG A 101 -10.48 3.91 -2.77
CA ARG A 101 -11.55 2.92 -2.99
C ARG A 101 -11.68 1.88 -1.89
N MET A 102 -10.74 1.83 -0.95
CA MET A 102 -10.60 0.75 0.03
C MET A 102 -10.50 -0.62 -0.68
N GLU A 103 -9.61 -0.71 -1.66
CA GLU A 103 -9.36 -1.90 -2.47
C GLU A 103 -7.88 -2.27 -2.50
N VAL A 104 -7.59 -3.56 -2.53
CA VAL A 104 -6.29 -4.11 -2.93
C VAL A 104 -6.44 -4.65 -4.34
N ARG A 105 -5.58 -4.22 -5.25
CA ARG A 105 -5.64 -4.56 -6.68
C ARG A 105 -4.34 -5.21 -7.11
N VAL A 106 -4.40 -6.11 -8.09
CA VAL A 106 -3.20 -6.66 -8.71
C VAL A 106 -2.42 -5.54 -9.39
N ALA A 107 -1.10 -5.50 -9.21
CA ALA A 107 -0.24 -4.47 -9.80
C ALA A 107 -0.49 -4.34 -11.32
N HIS A 108 -0.57 -3.11 -11.82
CA HIS A 108 -0.98 -2.87 -13.21
C HIS A 108 0.03 -3.34 -14.27
N GLY A 109 1.28 -3.61 -13.88
CA GLY A 109 2.35 -4.04 -14.78
C GLY A 109 2.62 -5.54 -14.79
N ARG A 110 1.88 -6.34 -14.01
CA ARG A 110 2.17 -7.77 -13.81
C ARG A 110 0.92 -8.56 -13.39
N ASP A 111 0.67 -9.69 -14.03
CA ASP A 111 -0.29 -10.68 -13.53
C ASP A 111 0.16 -11.27 -12.20
N LEU A 112 -0.81 -11.52 -11.32
CA LEU A 112 -0.60 -12.28 -10.09
C LEU A 112 -0.72 -13.76 -10.39
N LYS A 113 0.24 -14.56 -9.92
CA LYS A 113 0.19 -16.02 -9.99
C LYS A 113 0.00 -16.64 -8.61
N LYS A 114 -0.65 -17.80 -8.57
CA LYS A 114 -0.71 -18.62 -7.36
C LYS A 114 0.71 -18.94 -6.88
N GLY A 115 0.96 -18.76 -5.59
CA GLY A 115 2.26 -18.90 -4.96
C GLY A 115 3.12 -17.63 -4.99
N ASP A 116 2.73 -16.57 -5.70
CA ASP A 116 3.42 -15.29 -5.62
C ASP A 116 3.34 -14.72 -4.19
N VAL A 117 4.45 -14.20 -3.69
CA VAL A 117 4.46 -13.41 -2.45
C VAL A 117 3.66 -12.12 -2.68
N LEU A 118 2.72 -11.87 -1.79
CA LEU A 118 1.88 -10.69 -1.81
C LEU A 118 2.64 -9.52 -1.18
N THR A 119 2.92 -8.51 -1.99
CA THR A 119 3.67 -7.32 -1.59
C THR A 119 3.09 -6.06 -2.19
N PHE A 120 3.27 -4.92 -1.52
CA PHE A 120 2.95 -3.61 -2.08
C PHE A 120 4.07 -2.61 -1.84
N PHE A 121 4.06 -1.50 -2.58
CA PHE A 121 5.09 -0.48 -2.44
C PHE A 121 4.70 0.51 -1.32
N TYR A 122 5.15 0.29 -0.09
CA TYR A 122 4.75 1.12 1.07
C TYR A 122 4.73 2.65 0.83
N PRO A 123 5.70 3.27 0.13
CA PRO A 123 5.63 4.71 -0.17
C PRO A 123 4.44 5.12 -1.08
N SER A 124 3.65 4.19 -1.61
CA SER A 124 2.40 4.50 -2.30
C SER A 124 1.27 4.91 -1.37
N THR A 125 1.35 4.55 -0.08
CA THR A 125 0.42 4.95 0.97
C THR A 125 1.10 5.84 2.00
N GLU A 126 2.35 5.54 2.37
CA GLU A 126 3.04 6.18 3.48
C GLU A 126 3.89 7.39 3.06
N TRP A 127 3.58 8.56 3.60
CA TRP A 127 4.39 9.76 3.44
C TRP A 127 5.71 9.64 4.21
N THR A 128 5.62 9.21 5.47
CA THR A 128 6.75 8.90 6.34
C THR A 128 6.43 7.58 7.03
N MET A 129 7.35 6.62 6.98
CA MET A 129 7.18 5.37 7.73
C MET A 129 7.25 5.66 9.24
N ALA A 130 6.29 5.12 10.01
CA ALA A 130 6.38 5.14 11.47
C ALA A 130 7.64 4.43 11.99
N GLN A 131 8.06 3.37 11.28
CA GLN A 131 9.29 2.63 11.53
C GLN A 131 10.02 2.36 10.21
N PRO A 132 10.99 3.21 9.84
CA PRO A 132 11.82 2.97 8.65
C PRO A 132 12.71 1.72 8.79
N PHE A 133 12.95 1.00 7.69
CA PHE A 133 13.65 -0.30 7.71
C PHE A 133 14.55 -0.53 6.48
N GLU A 134 15.50 -1.44 6.61
CA GLU A 134 16.33 -1.92 5.50
C GLU A 134 15.53 -2.89 4.61
N CYS A 135 15.51 -2.64 3.31
CA CYS A 135 14.69 -3.35 2.35
C CYS A 135 15.33 -4.68 1.93
N TRP A 136 14.57 -5.76 2.08
CA TRP A 136 14.99 -7.11 1.67
C TRP A 136 14.11 -7.70 0.57
N CYS A 137 13.45 -6.84 -0.23
CA CYS A 137 12.45 -7.27 -1.21
C CYS A 137 13.02 -8.00 -2.44
N GLY A 138 14.33 -7.95 -2.67
CA GLY A 138 14.97 -8.64 -3.79
C GLY A 138 14.68 -8.05 -5.18
N ALA A 139 14.16 -6.83 -5.29
CA ALA A 139 13.80 -6.21 -6.58
C ALA A 139 14.99 -5.92 -7.52
N GLY A 140 16.23 -6.14 -7.06
CA GLY A 140 17.46 -5.94 -7.82
C GLY A 140 18.03 -4.52 -7.74
N GLU A 141 19.27 -4.37 -8.20
CA GLU A 141 19.97 -3.09 -8.27
C GLU A 141 19.24 -2.09 -9.18
N GLY A 142 19.29 -0.80 -8.83
CA GLY A 142 18.57 0.26 -9.55
C GLY A 142 17.08 0.35 -9.23
N LYS A 143 16.41 -0.77 -8.91
CA LYS A 143 14.98 -0.81 -8.53
C LYS A 143 14.74 -0.76 -7.02
N CYS A 144 15.52 -1.50 -6.25
CA CYS A 144 15.40 -1.52 -4.79
C CYS A 144 15.71 -0.13 -4.20
N LEU A 145 14.96 0.25 -3.17
CA LEU A 145 15.21 1.50 -2.42
C LEU A 145 16.39 1.38 -1.45
N GLY A 146 16.80 0.15 -1.09
CA GLY A 146 17.81 -0.09 -0.05
C GLY A 146 17.24 0.13 1.35
N ARG A 147 16.69 1.32 1.63
CA ARG A 147 16.00 1.67 2.87
C ARG A 147 14.63 2.27 2.56
N VAL A 148 13.61 1.87 3.31
CA VAL A 148 12.21 2.33 3.13
C VAL A 148 11.87 3.32 4.24
N GLU A 149 11.62 4.58 3.86
CA GLU A 149 11.37 5.67 4.82
C GLU A 149 10.07 6.45 4.54
N GLY A 150 9.36 6.11 3.46
CA GLY A 150 8.15 6.80 3.00
C GLY A 150 8.40 7.72 1.80
N ALA A 151 7.32 8.20 1.19
CA ALA A 151 7.37 8.99 -0.05
C ALA A 151 8.12 10.31 0.09
N ALA A 152 8.12 10.93 1.27
CA ALA A 152 8.74 12.23 1.53
C ALA A 152 10.25 12.26 1.26
N LYS A 153 10.91 11.10 1.33
CA LYS A 153 12.36 10.95 1.13
C LYS A 153 12.74 10.50 -0.28
N LEU A 154 11.76 10.22 -1.14
CA LEU A 154 11.99 9.68 -2.46
C LEU A 154 11.96 10.77 -3.53
N GLY A 155 12.94 10.72 -4.44
CA GLY A 155 12.89 11.49 -5.68
C GLY A 155 11.85 10.94 -6.66
N SER A 156 11.39 11.79 -7.58
CA SER A 156 10.38 11.43 -8.59
C SER A 156 10.76 10.23 -9.47
N GLU A 157 12.05 9.97 -9.65
CA GLU A 157 12.57 8.79 -10.34
C GLU A 157 12.15 7.49 -9.66
N LYS A 158 12.33 7.38 -8.33
CA LYS A 158 12.03 6.18 -7.55
C LYS A 158 10.53 5.94 -7.35
N LEU A 159 9.72 6.98 -7.51
CA LEU A 159 8.26 6.90 -7.45
C LEU A 159 7.63 6.57 -8.82
N ARG A 160 8.40 6.71 -9.91
CA ARG A 160 7.91 6.53 -11.27
C ARG A 160 7.48 5.08 -11.49
N GLY A 161 6.32 4.90 -12.11
CA GLY A 161 5.78 3.57 -12.42
C GLY A 161 5.03 2.91 -11.26
N HIS A 162 5.02 3.51 -10.07
CA HIS A 162 4.14 3.10 -8.97
C HIS A 162 2.82 3.86 -9.03
N ARG A 163 1.71 3.17 -8.74
CA ARG A 163 0.44 3.83 -8.46
C ARG A 163 0.51 4.44 -7.07
N LEU A 164 0.42 5.76 -6.98
CA LEU A 164 0.41 6.50 -5.71
C LEU A 164 -1.01 6.90 -5.35
N ASN A 165 -1.38 6.74 -4.07
CA ASN A 165 -2.65 7.23 -3.56
C ASN A 165 -2.72 8.76 -3.67
N ARG A 166 -3.94 9.30 -3.79
CA ARG A 166 -4.15 10.75 -3.95
C ARG A 166 -3.45 11.58 -2.89
N HIS A 167 -3.53 11.20 -1.62
CA HIS A 167 -2.89 11.98 -0.54
C HIS A 167 -1.37 12.06 -0.71
N ILE A 168 -0.72 10.97 -1.14
CA ILE A 168 0.72 11.00 -1.46
C ILE A 168 1.00 11.96 -2.62
N ARG A 169 0.22 11.88 -3.71
CA ARG A 169 0.41 12.77 -4.87
C ARG A 169 0.20 14.24 -4.52
N GLU A 170 -0.75 14.55 -3.65
CA GLU A 170 -1.01 15.91 -3.17
C GLU A 170 0.16 16.41 -2.29
N MET A 171 0.60 15.61 -1.32
CA MET A 171 1.73 15.97 -0.45
C MET A 171 3.06 16.13 -1.21
N LEU A 172 3.31 15.31 -2.25
CA LEU A 172 4.48 15.48 -3.13
C LEU A 172 4.46 16.84 -3.83
N LYS A 173 3.32 17.23 -4.41
CA LYS A 173 3.18 18.53 -5.10
C LYS A 173 3.38 19.69 -4.14
N GLU A 174 2.81 19.60 -2.93
CA GLU A 174 2.98 20.62 -1.89
C GLU A 174 4.43 20.77 -1.45
N ASN A 175 5.13 19.64 -1.26
CA ASN A 175 6.53 19.61 -0.88
C ASN A 175 7.44 20.22 -1.97
N GLU A 176 7.23 19.86 -3.24
CA GLU A 176 7.93 20.45 -4.38
C GLU A 176 7.69 21.97 -4.49
N ALA A 177 6.45 22.41 -4.30
CA ALA A 177 6.10 23.83 -4.31
C ALA A 177 6.68 24.59 -3.10
N GLY A 178 6.79 23.94 -1.94
CA GLY A 178 7.45 24.49 -0.77
C GLY A 178 8.95 24.69 -0.98
N LEU A 179 9.61 23.69 -1.57
CA LEU A 179 11.04 23.76 -1.92
C LEU A 179 11.33 24.85 -2.96
N SER A 180 10.50 24.98 -4.00
CA SER A 180 10.68 25.99 -5.04
C SER A 180 10.49 27.42 -4.50
N ARG A 181 9.48 27.64 -3.64
CA ARG A 181 9.30 28.93 -2.93
C ARG A 181 10.48 29.25 -2.01
N GLY A 182 10.97 28.27 -1.26
CA GLY A 182 12.13 28.44 -0.38
C GLY A 182 13.39 28.84 -1.16
N TRP A 183 13.67 28.18 -2.29
CA TRP A 183 14.78 28.54 -3.16
C TRP A 183 14.62 29.93 -3.80
N GLY A 184 13.40 30.30 -4.20
CA GLY A 184 13.10 31.64 -4.71
C GLY A 184 13.45 32.74 -3.71
N ILE A 185 13.04 32.59 -2.44
CA ILE A 185 13.35 33.55 -1.37
C ILE A 185 14.86 33.64 -1.11
N VAL A 186 15.57 32.50 -1.06
CA VAL A 186 17.03 32.50 -0.84
C VAL A 186 17.78 33.13 -2.02
N SER A 187 17.36 32.86 -3.25
CA SER A 187 17.92 33.48 -4.47
C SER A 187 17.69 35.00 -4.48
N ASP A 188 16.50 35.46 -4.08
CA ASP A 188 16.19 36.89 -3.98
C ASP A 188 17.01 37.55 -2.87
N MET A 189 17.20 36.91 -1.70
CA MET A 189 18.07 37.45 -0.65
C MET A 189 19.55 37.53 -1.06
N LEU A 190 20.05 36.57 -1.82
CA LEU A 190 21.45 36.57 -2.30
C LEU A 190 21.70 37.62 -3.38
N THR A 191 20.68 37.99 -4.18
CA THR A 191 20.81 39.04 -5.20
C THR A 191 20.69 40.45 -4.63
N HIS A 192 20.00 40.63 -3.49
CA HIS A 192 19.78 41.96 -2.89
C HIS A 192 20.84 42.39 -1.84
N ASN A 193 21.79 41.52 -1.47
CA ASN A 193 22.88 41.82 -0.52
C ASN A 193 24.23 42.13 -1.20
N ALA A 194 24.22 42.37 -2.51
CA ALA A 194 25.41 42.74 -3.28
C ALA A 194 25.44 44.26 -3.58
N ILE A 195 25.44 45.12 -2.54
CA ILE A 195 25.82 46.55 -2.63
C ILE A 195 26.53 46.96 -1.33
#